data_AF-A0A6P4IVM5-F1
#
_entry.id   AF-A0A6P4IVM5-F1
#
_cell.length_a   1.000
_cell.length_b   1.000
_cell.length_c   1.000
_cell.angle_alpha   90.00
_cell.angle_beta   90.00
_cell.angle_gamma   90.00
#
_symmetry.space_group_name_H-M   'P 1'
#
loop_
_entity.id
_entity.type
_entity.pdbx_description
1 polymer ?
#
loop_
_entity_poly.entity_id
_entity_poly.type
_entity_poly.pdbx_seq_one_letter_code
_entity_poly.pdbx_strand_id
1 'polypeptide(L)'
;MRALNIIKTGLDLWLQRHYGRVAATCLIIGGITMLIDISLYIQCYLVLCLWLAVCVTFYYGYQVALLHSGVEELWDVPIRRFEEFRRIRFASFIVRRLLYQLQLAGQRLPKPKTAFDLMDPAIQQIFEQVQKDAYQAVQLFRRDANALLIQQSLEQESLFVVPEDEDEELMEAGFSKALVPIELIRQLLMPYGEA
;
A
#
# COMPACT_ATOMS: atom_id res chain seq x y z
N MET A 1 10.34 -41.94 25.41
CA MET A 1 11.31 -42.33 24.36
C MET A 1 10.99 -41.79 22.97
N ARG A 2 9.74 -41.78 22.48
CA ARG A 2 9.42 -41.28 21.12
C ARG A 2 9.76 -39.80 20.87
N ALA A 3 9.57 -38.92 21.86
CA ALA A 3 9.89 -37.49 21.72
C ALA A 3 11.40 -37.22 21.52
N LEU A 4 12.27 -38.00 22.16
CA LEU A 4 13.72 -37.85 22.04
C LEU A 4 14.23 -38.23 20.65
N ASN A 5 13.61 -39.24 20.02
CA ASN A 5 13.97 -39.66 18.67
C ASN A 5 13.55 -38.65 17.61
N ILE A 6 12.44 -37.92 17.82
CA ILE A 6 11.98 -36.86 16.91
C ILE A 6 12.90 -35.64 16.98
N ILE A 7 13.32 -35.25 18.18
CA ILE A 7 14.28 -34.15 18.37
C ILE A 7 15.63 -34.51 17.74
N LYS A 8 16.10 -35.74 17.94
CA LYS A 8 17.37 -36.20 17.36
C LYS A 8 17.35 -36.22 15.83
N THR A 9 16.28 -36.75 15.23
CA THR A 9 16.14 -36.77 13.76
C THR A 9 15.97 -35.37 13.16
N GLY A 10 15.25 -34.47 13.84
CA GLY A 10 15.15 -33.07 13.42
C GLY A 10 16.49 -32.33 13.50
N LEU A 11 17.27 -32.59 14.55
CA LEU A 11 18.60 -32.01 14.72
C LEU A 11 19.57 -32.54 13.66
N ASP A 12 19.54 -33.84 13.36
CA ASP A 12 20.40 -34.46 12.34
C ASP A 12 20.08 -33.91 10.94
N LEU A 13 18.80 -33.75 10.59
CA LEU A 13 18.38 -33.14 9.31
C LEU A 13 18.76 -31.65 9.21
N TRP A 14 18.64 -30.91 10.32
CA TRP A 14 19.05 -29.51 10.38
C TRP A 14 20.56 -29.38 10.23
N LEU A 15 21.33 -30.20 10.96
CA LEU A 15 22.78 -30.26 10.81
C LEU A 15 23.15 -30.63 9.37
N GLN A 16 22.58 -31.67 8.78
CA GLN A 16 22.96 -32.10 7.43
C GLN A 16 22.73 -31.01 6.36
N ARG A 17 21.69 -30.18 6.53
CA ARG A 17 21.39 -29.07 5.62
C ARG A 17 22.27 -27.83 5.85
N HIS A 18 22.70 -27.59 7.09
CA HIS A 18 23.45 -26.39 7.46
C HIS A 18 24.94 -26.64 7.71
N TYR A 19 25.39 -27.90 7.74
CA TYR A 19 26.77 -28.30 8.03
C TYR A 19 27.75 -27.69 7.04
N GLY A 20 27.41 -27.67 5.74
CA GLY A 20 28.25 -27.02 4.74
C GLY A 20 28.44 -25.53 4.98
N ARG A 21 27.40 -24.83 5.45
CA ARG A 21 27.46 -23.40 5.77
C ARG A 21 28.25 -23.16 7.06
N VAL A 22 28.03 -23.97 8.10
CA VAL A 22 28.75 -23.86 9.37
C VAL A 22 30.23 -24.20 9.21
N ALA A 23 30.56 -25.26 8.45
CA ALA A 23 31.93 -25.61 8.13
C ALA A 23 32.63 -24.51 7.32
N ALA A 24 31.94 -23.91 6.34
CA ALA A 24 32.47 -22.78 5.59
C ALA A 24 32.72 -21.56 6.49
N THR A 25 31.80 -21.21 7.40
CA THR A 25 32.01 -20.08 8.32
C THR A 25 33.17 -20.35 9.29
N CYS A 26 33.32 -21.59 9.79
CA CYS A 26 34.44 -21.95 10.65
C CYS A 26 35.78 -21.90 9.91
N LEU A 27 35.84 -22.33 8.64
CA LEU A 27 37.05 -22.21 7.82
C LEU A 27 37.40 -20.76 7.52
N ILE A 28 36.41 -19.90 7.25
CA ILE A 28 36.63 -18.47 7.04
C ILE A 28 37.15 -17.81 8.32
N ILE A 29 36.52 -18.09 9.48
CA ILE A 29 36.96 -17.55 10.76
C ILE A 29 38.37 -18.03 11.08
N GLY A 30 38.67 -19.33 10.92
CA GLY A 30 40.01 -19.88 11.13
C GLY A 30 41.07 -19.30 10.20
N GLY A 31 40.71 -19.05 8.94
CA GLY A 31 41.58 -18.38 7.97
C GLY A 31 41.86 -16.92 8.35
N ILE A 32 40.83 -16.19 8.80
CA ILE A 32 40.98 -14.81 9.28
C ILE A 32 41.86 -14.75 10.53
N THR A 33 41.65 -15.65 11.51
CA THR A 33 42.47 -15.68 12.73
C THR A 33 43.93 -16.02 12.43
N MET A 34 44.19 -16.98 11.52
CA MET A 34 45.57 -17.26 11.09
C MET A 34 46.20 -16.10 10.34
N LEU A 35 45.44 -15.40 9.50
CA LEU A 35 45.92 -14.18 8.85
C LEU A 35 46.23 -13.09 9.88
N ILE A 36 45.43 -12.95 10.94
CA ILE A 36 45.69 -12.01 12.03
C ILE A 36 46.96 -12.41 12.79
N ASP A 37 47.16 -13.68 13.13
CA ASP A 37 48.35 -14.16 13.84
C ASP A 37 49.63 -14.01 13.00
N ILE A 38 49.58 -14.34 11.70
CA ILE A 38 50.68 -14.12 10.75
C ILE A 38 50.96 -12.63 10.57
N SER A 39 49.91 -11.80 10.62
CA SER A 39 50.02 -10.35 10.51
C SER A 39 50.64 -9.68 11.74
N LEU A 40 50.40 -10.24 12.93
CA LEU A 40 51.05 -9.80 14.16
C LEU A 40 52.55 -10.17 14.15
N TYR A 41 52.93 -11.22 13.43
CA TYR A 41 54.31 -11.71 13.33
C TYR A 41 55.15 -10.96 12.28
N ILE A 42 54.54 -10.47 11.20
CA ILE A 42 55.24 -9.85 10.06
C ILE A 42 54.80 -8.39 9.94
N GLN A 43 55.73 -7.48 10.30
CA GLN A 43 55.64 -6.01 10.25
C GLN A 43 54.39 -5.41 9.56
N CYS A 44 53.67 -4.58 10.32
CA CYS A 44 52.34 -3.98 10.09
C CYS A 44 52.02 -3.43 8.69
N TYR A 45 52.99 -3.22 7.81
CA TYR A 45 52.78 -2.65 6.47
C TYR A 45 52.20 -3.66 5.48
N LEU A 46 52.70 -4.90 5.50
CA LEU A 46 52.17 -5.98 4.64
C LEU A 46 50.72 -6.31 5.01
N VAL A 47 50.43 -6.27 6.30
CA VAL A 47 49.10 -6.48 6.89
C VAL A 47 48.09 -5.47 6.39
N LEU A 48 48.45 -4.19 6.42
CA LEU A 48 47.59 -3.10 5.99
C LEU A 48 47.31 -3.19 4.48
N CYS A 49 48.32 -3.53 3.67
CA CYS A 49 48.14 -3.78 2.24
C CYS A 49 47.21 -4.97 1.96
N LEU A 50 47.33 -6.06 2.75
CA LEU A 50 46.50 -7.26 2.59
C LEU A 50 45.04 -6.99 3.00
N TRP A 51 44.82 -6.26 4.10
CA TRP A 51 43.49 -5.83 4.51
C TRP A 51 42.83 -4.91 3.49
N LEU A 52 43.57 -3.93 2.96
CA LEU A 52 43.05 -3.07 1.90
C LEU A 52 42.68 -3.87 0.65
N ALA A 53 43.50 -4.85 0.25
CA ALA A 53 43.19 -5.72 -0.88
C ALA A 53 41.93 -6.57 -0.64
N VAL A 54 41.73 -7.09 0.58
CA VAL A 54 40.51 -7.81 0.97
C VAL A 54 39.29 -6.89 0.95
N CYS A 55 39.39 -5.68 1.52
CA CYS A 55 38.30 -4.71 1.51
C CYS A 55 37.91 -4.32 0.08
N VAL A 56 38.90 -4.06 -0.78
CA VAL A 56 38.69 -3.71 -2.18
C VAL A 56 38.04 -4.86 -2.95
N THR A 57 38.54 -6.09 -2.80
CA THR A 57 37.95 -7.26 -3.48
C THR A 57 36.54 -7.57 -2.99
N PHE A 58 36.26 -7.39 -1.70
CA PHE A 58 34.91 -7.54 -1.15
C PHE A 58 33.96 -6.45 -1.64
N TYR A 59 34.43 -5.20 -1.73
CA TYR A 59 33.65 -4.09 -2.27
C TYR A 59 33.28 -4.31 -3.75
N TYR A 60 34.26 -4.67 -4.59
CA TYR A 60 33.99 -4.96 -6.01
C TYR A 60 33.15 -6.22 -6.20
N GLY A 61 33.38 -7.27 -5.40
CA GLY A 61 32.56 -8.49 -5.42
C GLY A 61 31.10 -8.20 -5.03
N TYR A 62 30.87 -7.35 -4.03
CA TYR A 62 29.55 -6.89 -3.65
C TYR A 62 28.87 -6.09 -4.77
N GLN A 63 29.57 -5.15 -5.40
CA GLN A 63 29.03 -4.36 -6.52
C GLN A 63 28.65 -5.24 -7.71
N VAL A 64 29.49 -6.22 -8.08
CA VAL A 64 29.19 -7.16 -9.16
C VAL A 64 28.03 -8.08 -8.79
N ALA A 65 27.95 -8.55 -7.54
CA ALA A 65 26.82 -9.33 -7.05
C ALA A 65 25.52 -8.50 -7.07
N LEU A 66 25.58 -7.22 -6.73
CA LEU A 66 24.44 -6.29 -6.78
C LEU A 66 23.95 -6.08 -8.22
N LEU A 67 24.88 -5.89 -9.16
CA LEU A 67 24.61 -5.75 -10.59
C LEU A 67 24.00 -7.03 -11.22
N HIS A 68 24.47 -8.21 -10.80
CA HIS A 68 23.96 -9.49 -11.33
C HIS A 68 22.71 -10.01 -10.63
N SER A 69 22.42 -9.57 -9.40
CA SER A 69 21.24 -10.02 -8.66
C SER A 69 19.94 -9.32 -9.10
N GLY A 70 19.99 -8.40 -10.07
CA GLY A 70 18.78 -7.73 -10.58
C GLY A 70 18.02 -6.99 -9.48
N VAL A 71 18.71 -6.54 -8.44
CA VAL A 71 18.11 -6.01 -7.21
C VAL A 71 17.32 -4.71 -7.46
N GLU A 72 17.51 -4.03 -8.59
CA GLU A 72 16.64 -2.95 -9.04
C GLU A 72 15.16 -3.39 -9.12
N GLU A 73 14.86 -4.60 -9.63
CA GLU A 73 13.48 -5.12 -9.64
C GLU A 73 12.94 -5.41 -8.24
N LEU A 74 13.79 -5.76 -7.27
CA LEU A 74 13.36 -6.11 -5.92
C LEU A 74 12.90 -4.89 -5.11
N TRP A 75 13.44 -3.70 -5.41
CA TRP A 75 13.03 -2.43 -4.80
C TRP A 75 11.85 -1.76 -5.54
N ASP A 76 11.67 -2.01 -6.83
CA ASP A 76 10.55 -1.48 -7.61
C ASP A 76 9.21 -2.16 -7.26
N VAL A 77 9.21 -3.46 -6.95
CA VAL A 77 8.00 -4.20 -6.58
C VAL A 77 7.26 -3.61 -5.37
N PRO A 78 7.91 -3.29 -4.24
CA PRO A 78 7.21 -2.67 -3.10
C PRO A 78 6.70 -1.26 -3.40
N ILE A 79 7.42 -0.48 -4.21
CA ILE A 79 7.00 0.89 -4.60
C ILE A 79 5.73 0.83 -5.45
N ARG A 80 5.72 -0.01 -6.50
CA ARG A 80 4.53 -0.22 -7.36
C ARG A 80 3.32 -0.71 -6.56
N ARG A 81 3.53 -1.66 -5.64
CA ARG A 81 2.45 -2.15 -4.77
C ARG A 81 1.90 -1.07 -3.84
N PHE A 82 2.75 -0.19 -3.34
CA PHE A 82 2.33 0.92 -2.50
C PHE A 82 1.51 1.95 -3.28
N GLU A 83 1.92 2.27 -4.52
CA GLU A 83 1.16 3.14 -5.42
C GLU A 83 -0.21 2.55 -5.79
N GLU A 84 -0.26 1.27 -6.13
CA GLU A 84 -1.52 0.56 -6.40
C GLU A 84 -2.47 0.65 -5.21
N PHE A 85 -1.96 0.41 -3.99
CA PHE A 85 -2.75 0.53 -2.77
C PHE A 85 -3.28 1.96 -2.57
N ARG A 86 -2.43 2.99 -2.77
CA ARG A 86 -2.84 4.40 -2.69
C ARG A 86 -3.93 4.74 -3.70
N ARG A 87 -3.80 4.28 -4.95
CA ARG A 87 -4.82 4.48 -6.00
C ARG A 87 -6.14 3.81 -5.65
N ILE A 88 -6.11 2.57 -5.17
CA ILE A 88 -7.31 1.84 -4.74
C ILE A 88 -7.98 2.56 -3.56
N ARG A 89 -7.19 3.01 -2.57
CA ARG A 89 -7.71 3.76 -1.42
C ARG A 89 -8.37 5.07 -1.84
N PHE A 90 -7.74 5.82 -2.75
CA PHE A 90 -8.28 7.08 -3.26
C PHE A 90 -9.54 6.87 -4.10
N ALA A 91 -9.57 5.85 -4.96
CA ALA A 91 -10.77 5.49 -5.72
C ALA A 91 -11.94 5.14 -4.79
N SER A 92 -11.67 4.35 -3.75
CA SER A 92 -12.67 4.03 -2.73
C SER A 92 -13.16 5.29 -2.00
N PHE A 93 -12.28 6.21 -1.64
CA PHE A 93 -12.64 7.48 -1.03
C PHE A 93 -13.56 8.33 -1.92
N ILE A 94 -13.22 8.52 -3.21
CA ILE A 94 -14.03 9.31 -4.14
C ILE A 94 -15.45 8.75 -4.28
N VAL A 95 -15.58 7.43 -4.39
CA VAL A 95 -16.89 6.77 -4.49
C VAL A 95 -17.70 6.97 -3.21
N ARG A 96 -17.08 6.80 -2.04
CA ARG A 96 -17.74 7.01 -0.74
C ARG A 96 -18.20 8.45 -0.57
N ARG A 97 -17.35 9.41 -0.94
CA ARG A 97 -17.67 10.85 -0.93
C ARG A 97 -18.87 11.18 -1.81
N LEU A 98 -18.92 10.63 -3.03
CA LEU A 98 -20.07 10.82 -3.92
C LEU A 98 -21.36 10.29 -3.28
N LEU A 99 -21.33 9.10 -2.72
CA LEU A 99 -22.53 8.48 -2.13
C LEU A 99 -23.01 9.25 -0.89
N TYR A 100 -22.09 9.71 -0.06
CA TYR A 100 -22.41 10.56 1.08
C TYR A 100 -23.07 11.87 0.64
N GLN A 101 -22.51 12.54 -0.37
CA GLN A 101 -23.10 13.78 -0.91
C GLN A 101 -24.48 13.56 -1.53
N LEU A 102 -24.67 12.45 -2.25
CA LEU A 102 -25.98 12.06 -2.78
C LEU A 102 -26.97 11.70 -1.67
N GLN A 103 -26.54 11.05 -0.59
CA GLN A 103 -27.38 10.77 0.56
C GLN A 103 -27.80 12.06 1.28
N LEU A 104 -26.87 13.00 1.48
CA LEU A 104 -27.19 14.33 2.05
C LEU A 104 -28.19 15.10 1.19
N ALA A 105 -27.99 15.09 -0.13
CA ALA A 105 -28.93 15.67 -1.08
C ALA A 105 -30.31 14.98 -1.00
N GLY A 106 -30.34 13.65 -0.89
CA GLY A 106 -31.57 12.87 -0.73
C GLY A 106 -32.29 13.09 0.60
N GLN A 107 -31.57 13.35 1.70
CA GLN A 107 -32.19 13.67 3.00
C GLN A 107 -32.87 15.04 3.02
N ARG A 108 -32.40 15.98 2.18
CA ARG A 108 -33.02 17.31 2.00
C ARG A 108 -34.30 17.24 1.17
N LEU A 109 -34.54 16.14 0.44
CA LEU A 109 -35.78 15.93 -0.28
C LEU A 109 -36.94 15.74 0.72
N PRO A 110 -38.10 16.36 0.45
CA PRO A 110 -39.26 16.22 1.30
C PRO A 110 -39.80 14.77 1.20
N LYS A 111 -40.04 14.12 2.35
CA LYS A 111 -40.42 12.69 2.41
C LYS A 111 -41.84 12.48 1.87
N PRO A 112 -42.10 11.48 1.01
CA PRO A 112 -43.36 11.28 0.27
C PRO A 112 -44.63 10.99 1.09
N LYS A 113 -44.61 11.20 2.41
CA LYS A 113 -45.73 10.92 3.33
C LYS A 113 -46.91 11.88 3.17
N THR A 114 -46.76 12.96 2.41
CA THR A 114 -47.81 13.94 2.12
C THR A 114 -47.82 14.24 0.63
N ALA A 115 -49.00 14.27 0.01
CA ALA A 115 -49.14 14.71 -1.37
C ALA A 115 -48.55 16.12 -1.51
N PHE A 116 -47.37 16.22 -2.14
CA PHE A 116 -46.71 17.50 -2.32
C PHE A 116 -47.37 18.25 -3.45
N ASP A 117 -47.74 19.50 -3.17
CA ASP A 117 -48.05 20.43 -4.23
C ASP A 117 -46.73 20.90 -4.85
N LEU A 118 -46.40 20.35 -6.02
CA LEU A 118 -45.21 20.72 -6.78
C LEU A 118 -45.26 22.19 -7.28
N MET A 119 -46.39 22.89 -7.09
CA MET A 119 -46.55 24.31 -7.37
C MET A 119 -46.18 25.20 -6.18
N ASP A 120 -45.88 24.63 -5.00
CA ASP A 120 -45.40 25.41 -3.86
C ASP A 120 -43.98 25.95 -4.16
N PRO A 121 -43.78 27.28 -4.19
CA PRO A 121 -42.47 27.89 -4.48
C PRO A 121 -41.40 27.48 -3.47
N ALA A 122 -41.75 27.18 -2.23
CA ALA A 122 -40.79 26.70 -1.23
C ALA A 122 -40.29 25.29 -1.55
N ILE A 123 -41.18 24.42 -2.04
CA ILE A 123 -40.83 23.05 -2.47
C ILE A 123 -39.97 23.09 -3.74
N GLN A 124 -40.33 23.93 -4.71
CA GLN A 124 -39.53 24.12 -5.93
C GLN A 124 -38.10 24.58 -5.62
N GLN A 125 -37.92 25.53 -4.70
CA GLN A 125 -36.59 25.98 -4.26
C GLN A 125 -35.76 24.86 -3.62
N ILE A 126 -36.39 24.00 -2.81
CA ILE A 126 -35.71 22.84 -2.20
C ILE A 126 -35.26 21.85 -3.29
N PHE A 127 -36.12 21.54 -4.26
CA PHE A 127 -35.77 20.66 -5.37
C PHE A 127 -34.64 21.22 -6.23
N GLU A 128 -34.68 22.51 -6.58
CA GLU A 128 -33.61 23.18 -7.32
C GLU A 128 -32.28 23.13 -6.56
N GLN A 129 -32.30 23.36 -5.25
CA GLN A 129 -31.09 23.31 -4.42
C GLN A 129 -30.52 21.89 -4.35
N VAL A 130 -31.36 20.89 -4.11
CA VAL A 130 -30.95 19.47 -4.11
C VAL A 130 -30.37 19.07 -5.46
N GLN A 131 -30.97 19.52 -6.57
CA GLN A 131 -30.47 19.25 -7.91
C GLN A 131 -29.09 19.89 -8.15
N LYS A 132 -28.88 21.13 -7.70
CA LYS A 132 -27.58 21.81 -7.76
C LYS A 132 -26.52 21.08 -6.95
N ASP A 133 -26.85 20.69 -5.72
CA ASP A 133 -25.93 19.97 -4.82
C ASP A 133 -25.54 18.60 -5.40
N ALA A 134 -26.51 17.84 -5.91
CA ALA A 134 -26.27 16.55 -6.57
C ALA A 134 -25.42 16.71 -7.84
N TYR A 135 -25.68 17.74 -8.64
CA TYR A 135 -24.90 18.03 -9.84
C TYR A 135 -23.45 18.38 -9.49
N GLN A 136 -23.23 19.20 -8.45
CA GLN A 136 -21.90 19.55 -7.96
C GLN A 136 -21.14 18.31 -7.45
N ALA A 137 -21.81 17.42 -6.71
CA ALA A 137 -21.22 16.16 -6.25
C ALA A 137 -20.73 15.30 -7.42
N VAL A 138 -21.54 15.19 -8.48
CA VAL A 138 -21.17 14.45 -9.70
C VAL A 138 -20.01 15.13 -10.44
N GLN A 139 -19.95 16.46 -10.49
CA GLN A 139 -18.83 17.18 -11.09
C GLN A 139 -17.52 16.94 -10.34
N LEU A 140 -17.55 16.98 -9.00
CA LEU A 140 -16.38 16.67 -8.16
C LEU A 140 -15.92 15.24 -8.38
N PHE A 141 -16.85 14.28 -8.39
CA PHE A 141 -16.55 12.88 -8.72
C PHE A 141 -15.88 12.76 -10.10
N ARG A 142 -16.42 13.41 -11.14
CA ARG A 142 -15.84 13.37 -12.50
C ARG A 142 -14.42 13.94 -12.53
N ARG A 143 -14.18 15.05 -11.84
CA ARG A 143 -12.84 15.66 -11.72
C ARG A 143 -11.87 14.67 -11.08
N ASP A 144 -12.25 14.08 -9.94
CA ASP A 144 -11.37 13.21 -9.17
C ASP A 144 -11.19 11.83 -9.86
N ALA A 145 -12.20 11.34 -10.57
CA ALA A 145 -12.12 10.13 -11.40
C ALA A 145 -11.26 10.34 -12.65
N ASN A 146 -11.33 11.52 -13.28
CA ASN A 146 -10.43 11.84 -14.40
C ASN A 146 -8.96 11.87 -13.94
N ALA A 147 -8.67 12.32 -12.72
CA ALA A 147 -7.34 12.26 -12.14
C ALA A 147 -6.85 10.82 -11.93
N LEU A 148 -7.74 9.85 -11.71
CA LEU A 148 -7.39 8.42 -11.66
C LEU A 148 -7.15 7.81 -13.05
N LEU A 149 -7.89 8.25 -14.08
CA LEU A 149 -7.80 7.71 -15.44
C LEU A 149 -6.61 8.28 -16.22
N ILE A 150 -6.24 9.54 -15.99
CA ILE A 150 -5.10 10.19 -16.63
C ILE A 150 -3.84 9.75 -15.87
N GLN A 151 -3.23 8.65 -16.31
CA GLN A 151 -1.88 8.25 -15.89
C GLN A 151 -0.82 9.20 -16.49
N GLN A 152 -0.75 10.45 -16.02
CA GLN A 152 0.31 11.37 -16.42
C GLN A 152 1.47 11.31 -15.43
N SER A 153 2.56 10.69 -15.90
CA SER A 153 3.95 10.69 -15.42
C SER A 153 4.23 10.45 -13.92
N LEU A 154 5.36 9.79 -13.65
CA LEU A 154 5.94 9.53 -12.33
C LEU A 154 6.15 10.77 -11.44
N GLU A 155 5.87 11.98 -11.94
CA GLU A 155 6.11 13.25 -11.23
C GLU A 155 4.90 13.74 -10.42
N GLN A 156 3.79 13.01 -10.42
CA GLN A 156 2.51 13.41 -9.81
C GLN A 156 2.10 12.54 -8.61
N GLU A 157 3.08 12.05 -7.83
CA GLU A 157 2.86 11.25 -6.61
C GLU A 157 2.00 11.96 -5.53
N SER A 158 1.80 13.28 -5.64
CA SER A 158 1.05 14.11 -4.71
C SER A 158 -0.47 14.19 -4.98
N LEU A 159 -1.00 13.56 -6.04
CA LEU A 159 -2.42 13.70 -6.42
C LEU A 159 -3.37 12.71 -5.71
N PHE A 160 -2.86 11.58 -5.22
CA PHE A 160 -3.68 10.57 -4.51
C PHE A 160 -3.57 10.75 -3.00
N VAL A 161 -4.12 11.86 -2.51
CA VAL A 161 -4.19 12.18 -1.08
C VAL A 161 -5.64 12.10 -0.64
N VAL A 162 -5.89 11.29 0.37
CA VAL A 162 -7.18 11.22 1.07
C VAL A 162 -7.08 12.17 2.26
N PRO A 163 -7.87 13.25 2.32
CA PRO A 163 -7.94 14.11 3.51
C PRO A 163 -8.44 13.28 4.69
N GLU A 164 -7.69 13.27 5.80
CA GLU A 164 -8.02 12.47 6.97
C GLU A 164 -9.35 12.90 7.59
N ASP A 165 -9.57 14.22 7.71
CA ASP A 165 -10.82 14.79 8.22
C ASP A 165 -12.05 14.32 7.42
N GLU A 166 -11.98 14.33 6.08
CA GLU A 166 -13.09 13.87 5.23
C GLU A 166 -13.30 12.34 5.31
N ASP A 167 -12.22 11.55 5.47
CA ASP A 167 -12.33 10.09 5.61
C ASP A 167 -12.95 9.72 6.97
N GLU A 168 -12.62 10.46 8.04
CA GLU A 168 -13.23 10.31 9.36
C GLU A 168 -14.73 10.63 9.35
N GLU A 169 -15.13 11.76 8.75
CA GLU A 169 -16.55 12.11 8.57
C GLU A 169 -17.32 11.01 7.81
N LEU A 170 -16.72 10.46 6.75
CA LEU A 170 -17.31 9.36 5.99
C LEU A 170 -17.43 8.09 6.84
N MET A 171 -16.45 7.80 7.70
CA MET A 171 -16.50 6.66 8.61
C MET A 171 -17.62 6.82 9.64
N GLU A 172 -17.77 8.00 10.24
CA GLU A 172 -18.84 8.32 11.18
C GLU A 172 -20.23 8.23 10.53
N ALA A 173 -20.34 8.65 9.27
CA ALA A 173 -21.55 8.54 8.47
C ALA A 173 -21.89 7.11 8.02
N GLY A 174 -21.06 6.10 8.36
CA GLY A 174 -21.27 4.70 8.04
C GLY A 174 -20.66 4.23 6.71
N PHE A 175 -19.87 5.08 6.03
CA PHE A 175 -19.15 4.76 4.81
C PHE A 175 -17.72 4.25 5.09
N SER A 176 -17.54 3.44 6.14
CA SER A 176 -16.19 2.98 6.55
C SER A 176 -15.57 1.87 5.69
N LYS A 177 -16.35 1.20 4.83
CA LYS A 177 -15.89 0.04 4.05
C LYS A 177 -15.76 0.32 2.55
N ALA A 178 -14.74 -0.26 1.93
CA ALA A 178 -14.42 -0.11 0.50
C ALA A 178 -15.49 -0.68 -0.44
N LEU A 179 -16.25 -1.69 0.02
CA LEU A 179 -17.43 -2.20 -0.66
C LEU A 179 -18.65 -1.42 -0.19
N VAL A 180 -19.02 -0.42 -0.99
CA VAL A 180 -20.35 0.15 -0.92
C VAL A 180 -21.33 -0.98 -1.20
N PRO A 181 -22.30 -1.26 -0.30
CA PRO A 181 -23.31 -2.28 -0.54
C PRO A 181 -24.05 -1.96 -1.85
N ILE A 182 -24.23 -2.96 -2.72
CA ILE A 182 -25.02 -2.81 -3.95
C ILE A 182 -26.44 -2.31 -3.63
N GLU A 183 -26.99 -2.70 -2.47
CA GLU A 183 -28.23 -2.17 -1.92
C GLU A 183 -28.23 -0.65 -1.72
N LEU A 184 -27.10 -0.05 -1.31
CA LEU A 184 -26.99 1.40 -1.08
C LEU A 184 -26.92 2.16 -2.42
N ILE A 185 -26.26 1.56 -3.42
CA ILE A 185 -26.26 2.04 -4.81
C ILE A 185 -27.68 1.93 -5.42
N ARG A 186 -28.40 0.83 -5.17
CA ARG A 186 -29.79 0.66 -5.62
C ARG A 186 -30.73 1.68 -4.98
N GLN A 187 -30.60 1.93 -3.68
CA GLN A 187 -31.42 2.94 -2.98
C GLN A 187 -31.17 4.36 -3.46
N LEU A 188 -29.95 4.68 -3.93
CA LEU A 188 -29.61 6.00 -4.47
C LEU A 188 -29.96 6.17 -5.96
N LEU A 189 -30.01 5.07 -6.73
CA LEU A 189 -30.28 5.09 -8.17
C LEU A 189 -31.74 4.79 -8.54
N MET A 190 -32.53 4.22 -7.64
CA MET A 190 -33.96 4.00 -7.89
C MET A 190 -34.75 5.29 -7.63
N PRO A 191 -35.61 5.73 -8.57
CA PRO A 191 -36.59 6.77 -8.28
C PRO A 191 -37.47 6.26 -7.12
N TYR A 192 -37.64 7.10 -6.09
CA TYR A 192 -38.50 6.81 -4.95
C TYR A 192 -39.91 6.41 -5.45
N GLY A 193 -40.26 5.12 -5.41
CA GLY A 193 -41.58 4.67 -5.88
C GLY A 193 -41.78 3.17 -6.06
N GLU A 194 -40.74 2.36 -6.19
CA GLU A 194 -40.90 0.90 -6.34
C GLU A 194 -40.21 0.16 -5.19
N ALA A 195 -40.98 -0.08 -4.12
CA ALA A 195 -40.68 -1.05 -3.08
C ALA A 195 -41.72 -2.17 -3.15
#